data_AF-A0A6J2X2J5-F1
#
_entry.id   AF-A0A6J2X2J5-F1
#
_cell.length_a   1.000
_cell.length_b   1.000
_cell.length_c   1.000
_cell.angle_alpha   90.00
_cell.angle_beta   90.00
_cell.angle_gamma   90.00
#
_symmetry.space_group_name_H-M   'P 1'
#
loop_
_entity.id
_entity.type
_entity.pdbx_description
1 polymer ?
#
loop_
_entity_poly.entity_id
_entity_poly.type
_entity_poly.pdbx_seq_one_letter_code
_entity_poly.pdbx_strand_id
1 'polypeptide(L)'
;MLLIKRRFIRRITFGVFKVSLSIFFFLFVIFPIIYKYSYTLQRYAVFLTFVHVPLNADYKNPQNYGLKNSRNFYISTDDGVDLGVWQILPENASQINDDNDELSFQKVINNGQDIIIYSHGNGGTRLSSHRIEMYQVLRKYFHVFALDYRGYGDSTRASPSESAVVNDVLTVYQWIRNRTKSNIFIWGHSLGTSISSHVVLKIQNLSIERPLGLILESPFNNMRDEVGEFPLAQLFKHLPWFGATVVGPMAENFPFTTDKYICGINIPIMILHAEDDKVVPFKLGHKLYKSAKECRLDHQGDILFHSFDGKYQFGHKYICRATDLPDKISDFVNYAYETKNKNKLQY
;
A
#
# COMPACT_ATOMS: atom_id res chain seq x y z
N MET A 1 -58.41 21.83 20.60
CA MET A 1 -57.04 22.15 20.14
C MET A 1 -55.97 21.18 20.67
N LEU A 2 -55.90 20.89 21.99
CA LEU A 2 -54.91 19.97 22.60
C LEU A 2 -54.93 18.51 22.08
N LEU A 3 -56.11 17.93 21.82
CA LEU A 3 -56.25 16.56 21.32
C LEU A 3 -55.76 16.38 19.87
N ILE A 4 -55.97 17.38 19.02
CA ILE A 4 -55.49 17.39 17.63
C ILE A 4 -53.96 17.52 17.62
N LYS A 5 -53.41 18.40 18.47
CA LYS A 5 -51.95 18.55 18.67
C LYS A 5 -51.31 17.25 19.18
N ARG A 6 -51.95 16.52 20.12
CA ARG A 6 -51.50 15.19 20.60
C ARG A 6 -51.55 14.10 19.52
N ARG A 7 -52.62 14.03 18.72
CA ARG A 7 -52.73 13.05 17.61
C ARG A 7 -51.72 13.32 16.50
N PHE A 8 -51.46 14.60 16.19
CA PHE A 8 -50.47 15.01 15.21
C PHE A 8 -49.03 14.69 15.67
N ILE A 9 -48.68 15.03 16.92
CA ILE A 9 -47.38 14.68 17.52
C ILE A 9 -47.19 13.15 17.53
N ARG A 10 -48.20 12.38 17.94
CA ARG A 10 -48.12 10.90 17.97
C ARG A 10 -47.93 10.28 16.59
N ARG A 11 -48.52 10.86 15.53
CA ARG A 11 -48.30 10.42 14.13
C ARG A 11 -46.87 10.72 13.67
N ILE A 12 -46.33 11.89 13.99
CA ILE A 12 -44.94 12.24 13.68
C ILE A 12 -43.98 11.32 14.44
N THR A 13 -44.16 11.13 15.74
CA THR A 13 -43.30 10.25 16.55
C THR A 13 -43.35 8.80 16.06
N PHE A 14 -44.53 8.30 15.68
CA PHE A 14 -44.67 6.95 15.13
C PHE A 14 -44.07 6.81 13.72
N GLY A 15 -44.17 7.85 12.89
CA GLY A 15 -43.50 7.91 11.59
C GLY A 15 -41.98 7.90 11.74
N VAL A 16 -41.43 8.74 12.62
CA VAL A 16 -40.00 8.78 12.93
C VAL A 16 -39.53 7.42 13.47
N PHE A 17 -40.27 6.83 14.41
CA PHE A 17 -39.96 5.49 14.94
C PHE A 17 -39.89 4.42 13.85
N LYS A 18 -40.86 4.40 12.92
CA LYS A 18 -40.84 3.48 11.77
C LYS A 18 -39.63 3.68 10.89
N VAL A 19 -39.31 4.93 10.54
CA VAL A 19 -38.15 5.25 9.70
C VAL A 19 -36.85 4.82 10.40
N SER A 20 -36.69 5.14 11.67
CA SER A 20 -35.52 4.73 12.46
C SER A 20 -35.40 3.21 12.56
N LEU A 21 -36.51 2.50 12.78
CA LEU A 21 -36.54 1.03 12.82
C LEU A 21 -36.18 0.42 11.46
N SER A 22 -36.68 0.99 10.36
CA SER A 22 -36.34 0.55 9.00
C SER A 22 -34.86 0.78 8.67
N ILE A 23 -34.30 1.94 9.04
CA ILE A 23 -32.87 2.22 8.89
C ILE A 23 -32.05 1.23 9.72
N PHE A 24 -32.45 0.98 10.96
CA PHE A 24 -31.80 0.00 11.82
C PHE A 24 -31.84 -1.41 11.20
N PHE A 25 -33.01 -1.88 10.75
CA PHE A 25 -33.13 -3.19 10.12
C PHE A 25 -32.28 -3.29 8.84
N PHE A 26 -32.25 -2.23 8.04
CA PHE A 26 -31.40 -2.20 6.85
C PHE A 26 -29.91 -2.28 7.22
N LEU A 27 -29.42 -1.42 8.12
CA LEU A 27 -28.00 -1.32 8.47
C LEU A 27 -27.47 -2.56 9.21
N PHE A 28 -28.28 -3.16 10.08
CA PHE A 28 -27.85 -4.23 10.98
C PHE A 28 -28.31 -5.63 10.55
N VAL A 29 -29.16 -5.77 9.52
CA VAL A 29 -29.62 -7.08 9.02
C VAL A 29 -29.44 -7.20 7.51
N ILE A 30 -30.07 -6.31 6.73
CA ILE A 30 -30.09 -6.44 5.27
C ILE A 30 -28.69 -6.18 4.69
N PHE A 31 -28.07 -5.04 5.02
CA PHE A 31 -26.79 -4.63 4.47
C PHE A 31 -25.65 -5.63 4.77
N PRO A 32 -25.48 -6.16 6.00
CA PRO A 32 -24.47 -7.17 6.27
C PRO A 32 -24.65 -8.45 5.43
N ILE A 33 -25.89 -8.88 5.18
CA ILE A 33 -26.18 -10.04 4.33
C ILE A 33 -25.83 -9.72 2.87
N ILE A 34 -26.23 -8.55 2.36
CA ILE A 34 -25.86 -8.11 1.00
C ILE A 34 -24.33 -8.07 0.86
N TYR A 35 -23.64 -7.48 1.84
CA TYR A 35 -22.19 -7.38 1.86
C TYR A 35 -21.53 -8.76 1.86
N LYS A 36 -22.00 -9.70 2.69
CA LYS A 36 -21.49 -11.08 2.77
C LYS A 36 -21.46 -11.78 1.42
N TYR A 37 -22.51 -11.62 0.62
CA TYR A 37 -22.65 -12.30 -0.67
C TYR A 37 -22.20 -11.47 -1.87
N SER A 38 -21.79 -10.21 -1.67
CA SER A 38 -21.35 -9.33 -2.75
C SER A 38 -19.84 -9.16 -2.79
N TYR A 39 -19.19 -9.93 -3.65
CA TYR A 39 -17.75 -9.76 -3.95
C TYR A 39 -17.44 -8.31 -4.36
N THR A 40 -18.32 -7.68 -5.15
CA THR A 40 -18.14 -6.30 -5.62
C THR A 40 -18.12 -5.28 -4.48
N LEU A 41 -19.01 -5.41 -3.48
CA LEU A 41 -18.98 -4.53 -2.30
C LEU A 41 -17.72 -4.73 -1.47
N GLN A 42 -17.29 -5.98 -1.29
CA GLN A 42 -16.05 -6.30 -0.57
C GLN A 42 -14.83 -5.72 -1.30
N ARG A 43 -14.76 -5.88 -2.63
CA ARG A 43 -13.71 -5.28 -3.48
C ARG A 43 -13.66 -3.76 -3.30
N TYR A 44 -14.82 -3.10 -3.36
CA TYR A 44 -14.86 -1.65 -3.18
C TYR A 44 -14.42 -1.22 -1.79
N ALA A 45 -14.74 -1.97 -0.73
CA ALA A 45 -14.26 -1.68 0.62
C ALA A 45 -12.74 -1.85 0.76
N VAL A 46 -12.15 -2.84 0.08
CA VAL A 46 -10.69 -3.11 0.12
C VAL A 46 -9.88 -2.09 -0.68
N PHE A 47 -10.32 -1.73 -1.88
CA PHE A 47 -9.49 -0.96 -2.81
C PHE A 47 -9.90 0.52 -2.90
N LEU A 48 -11.17 0.87 -2.63
CA LEU A 48 -11.63 2.26 -2.71
C LEU A 48 -11.27 2.97 -4.04
N THR A 49 -11.27 2.25 -5.17
CA THR A 49 -10.90 2.79 -6.50
C THR A 49 -11.80 3.93 -6.98
N PHE A 50 -12.97 4.10 -6.35
CA PHE A 50 -13.89 5.21 -6.61
C PHE A 50 -13.49 6.51 -5.87
N VAL A 51 -12.54 6.45 -4.93
CA VAL A 51 -12.05 7.62 -4.18
C VAL A 51 -10.91 8.28 -4.95
N HIS A 52 -11.25 9.30 -5.73
CA HIS A 52 -10.29 10.10 -6.48
C HIS A 52 -9.84 11.32 -5.67
N VAL A 53 -8.73 11.18 -4.95
CA VAL A 53 -8.13 12.28 -4.16
C VAL A 53 -6.65 12.44 -4.56
N PRO A 54 -6.23 13.66 -4.94
CA PRO A 54 -7.04 14.88 -5.07
C PRO A 54 -7.93 14.89 -6.33
N LEU A 55 -8.97 15.73 -6.30
CA LEU A 55 -9.82 15.99 -7.46
C LEU A 55 -9.04 16.77 -8.52
N ASN A 56 -9.31 16.50 -9.80
CA ASN A 56 -8.62 17.13 -10.94
C ASN A 56 -7.09 16.97 -10.92
N ALA A 57 -6.61 15.81 -10.49
CA ALA A 57 -5.19 15.48 -10.50
C ALA A 57 -4.60 15.48 -11.92
N ASP A 58 -3.46 16.14 -12.11
CA ASP A 58 -2.67 16.12 -13.34
C ASP A 58 -1.55 15.09 -13.22
N TYR A 59 -1.84 13.85 -13.59
CA TYR A 59 -0.83 12.80 -13.57
C TYR A 59 0.26 12.99 -14.62
N LYS A 60 0.04 13.81 -15.65
CA LYS A 60 1.00 13.95 -16.76
C LYS A 60 2.22 14.77 -16.36
N ASN A 61 2.04 15.76 -15.48
CA ASN A 61 3.08 16.70 -15.08
C ASN A 61 3.39 16.60 -13.57
N PRO A 62 4.06 15.52 -13.11
CA PRO A 62 4.45 15.37 -11.70
C PRO A 62 5.29 16.55 -11.16
N GLN A 63 5.98 17.29 -12.04
CA GLN A 63 6.73 18.49 -11.69
C GLN A 63 5.87 19.59 -11.06
N ASN A 64 4.58 19.68 -11.42
CA ASN A 64 3.63 20.64 -10.84
C ASN A 64 3.39 20.42 -9.34
N TYR A 65 3.75 19.23 -8.83
CA TYR A 65 3.61 18.85 -7.42
C TYR A 65 4.96 18.90 -6.69
N GLY A 66 5.98 19.56 -7.25
CA GLY A 66 7.30 19.73 -6.64
C GLY A 66 8.25 18.56 -6.88
N LEU A 67 7.88 17.58 -7.72
CA LEU A 67 8.76 16.49 -8.13
C LEU A 67 9.59 16.90 -9.35
N LYS A 68 10.63 17.71 -9.15
CA LYS A 68 11.55 18.09 -10.25
C LYS A 68 12.19 16.88 -10.90
N ASN A 69 12.52 16.94 -12.19
CA ASN A 69 13.13 15.84 -12.95
C ASN A 69 12.31 14.56 -12.82
N SER A 70 11.03 14.64 -13.17
CA SER A 70 10.15 13.49 -13.15
C SER A 70 9.22 13.50 -14.35
N ARG A 71 8.83 12.32 -14.79
CA ARG A 71 7.93 12.12 -15.93
C ARG A 71 6.84 11.12 -15.62
N ASN A 72 5.77 11.22 -16.40
CA ASN A 72 4.70 10.25 -16.43
C ASN A 72 4.80 9.37 -17.67
N PHE A 73 4.57 8.07 -17.51
CA PHE A 73 4.48 7.13 -18.63
C PHE A 73 3.59 5.94 -18.23
N TYR A 74 3.32 5.07 -19.20
CA TYR A 74 2.47 3.91 -19.00
C TYR A 74 3.24 2.61 -19.23
N ILE A 75 2.97 1.60 -18.40
CA ILE A 75 3.46 0.23 -18.57
C ILE A 75 2.26 -0.68 -18.76
N SER A 76 2.18 -1.33 -19.92
CA SER A 76 1.11 -2.28 -20.23
C SER A 76 1.38 -3.66 -19.62
N THR A 77 0.36 -4.26 -19.03
CA THR A 77 0.36 -5.65 -18.58
C THR A 77 -0.06 -6.60 -19.71
N ASP A 78 0.23 -7.89 -19.56
CA ASP A 78 -0.14 -8.92 -20.55
C ASP A 78 -1.66 -9.02 -20.76
N ASP A 79 -2.47 -8.62 -19.76
CA ASP A 79 -3.93 -8.60 -19.83
C ASP A 79 -4.51 -7.26 -20.32
N GLY A 80 -3.69 -6.38 -20.90
CA GLY A 80 -4.13 -5.15 -21.57
C GLY A 80 -4.49 -4.01 -20.63
N VAL A 81 -3.96 -4.00 -19.41
CA VAL A 81 -4.08 -2.88 -18.47
C VAL A 81 -2.86 -1.98 -18.62
N ASP A 82 -3.08 -0.69 -18.88
CA ASP A 82 -2.03 0.32 -18.83
C ASP A 82 -1.92 0.87 -17.42
N LEU A 83 -0.74 0.72 -16.82
CA LEU A 83 -0.44 1.21 -15.48
C LEU A 83 0.21 2.59 -15.60
N GLY A 84 -0.38 3.61 -14.98
CA GLY A 84 0.23 4.92 -14.84
C GLY A 84 1.40 4.86 -13.85
N VAL A 85 2.57 5.30 -14.31
CA VAL A 85 3.82 5.27 -13.53
C VAL A 85 4.51 6.62 -13.61
N TRP A 86 4.94 7.10 -12.45
CA TRP A 86 5.88 8.19 -12.33
C TRP A 86 7.28 7.67 -12.14
N GLN A 87 8.20 8.17 -12.96
CA GLN A 87 9.63 8.01 -12.79
C GLN A 87 10.17 9.33 -12.25
N ILE A 88 10.73 9.30 -11.04
CA ILE A 88 11.25 10.48 -10.34
C ILE A 88 12.75 10.26 -10.14
N LEU A 89 13.55 11.13 -10.75
CA LEU A 89 14.99 10.98 -10.73
C LEU A 89 15.58 11.31 -9.35
N PRO A 90 16.75 10.73 -9.02
CA PRO A 90 17.51 11.10 -7.83
C PRO A 90 17.69 12.62 -7.72
N GLU A 91 17.76 13.14 -6.50
CA GLU A 91 17.87 14.59 -6.25
C GLU A 91 19.11 15.21 -6.90
N ASN A 92 20.21 14.45 -6.97
CA ASN A 92 21.48 14.87 -7.57
C ASN A 92 21.58 14.61 -9.10
N ALA A 93 20.52 14.11 -9.74
CA ALA A 93 20.54 13.83 -11.17
C ALA A 93 20.54 15.12 -12.00
N SER A 94 21.27 15.11 -13.12
CA SER A 94 21.26 16.20 -14.10
C SER A 94 19.83 16.51 -14.56
N GLN A 95 19.52 17.80 -14.72
CA GLN A 95 18.22 18.23 -15.20
C GLN A 95 17.96 17.70 -16.61
N ILE A 96 16.77 17.11 -16.80
CA ILE A 96 16.25 16.74 -18.11
C ILE A 96 15.18 17.77 -18.45
N ASN A 97 15.36 18.46 -19.59
CA ASN A 97 14.48 19.56 -20.00
C ASN A 97 13.24 19.09 -20.77
N ASP A 98 13.25 17.86 -21.29
CA ASP A 98 12.14 17.25 -22.03
C ASP A 98 11.74 15.93 -21.37
N ASP A 99 10.54 15.89 -20.80
CA ASP A 99 9.98 14.72 -20.14
C ASP A 99 9.70 13.55 -21.12
N ASN A 100 9.72 13.82 -22.43
CA ASN A 100 9.58 12.82 -23.49
C ASN A 100 10.93 12.24 -23.97
N ASP A 101 12.07 12.73 -23.45
CA ASP A 101 13.39 12.24 -23.84
C ASP A 101 13.70 10.87 -23.21
N GLU A 102 13.12 9.82 -23.80
CA GLU A 102 13.30 8.43 -23.37
C GLU A 102 14.78 8.04 -23.27
N LEU A 103 15.63 8.55 -24.16
CA LEU A 103 17.04 8.23 -24.17
C LEU A 103 17.74 8.76 -22.92
N SER A 104 17.44 10.01 -22.52
CA SER A 104 18.00 10.60 -21.31
C SER A 104 17.51 9.90 -20.05
N PHE A 105 16.21 9.59 -19.95
CA PHE A 105 15.71 8.82 -18.81
C PHE A 105 16.30 7.40 -18.76
N GLN A 106 16.42 6.72 -19.90
CA GLN A 106 17.02 5.39 -19.98
C GLN A 106 18.51 5.39 -19.58
N LYS A 107 19.26 6.44 -19.93
CA LYS A 107 20.65 6.63 -19.47
C LYS A 107 20.72 6.75 -17.94
N VAL A 108 19.79 7.48 -17.31
CA VAL A 108 19.75 7.63 -15.85
C VAL A 108 19.33 6.33 -15.16
N ILE A 109 18.40 5.54 -15.72
CA ILE A 109 18.07 4.20 -15.18
C ILE A 109 19.31 3.29 -15.17
N ASN A 110 20.23 3.47 -16.13
CA ASN A 110 21.42 2.64 -16.31
C ASN A 110 22.69 3.16 -15.64
N ASN A 111 22.62 4.25 -14.87
CA ASN A 111 23.79 4.86 -14.24
C ASN A 111 24.27 4.13 -12.96
N GLY A 112 23.61 3.04 -12.56
CA GLY A 112 23.94 2.25 -11.38
C GLY A 112 23.32 2.75 -10.07
N GLN A 113 22.55 3.85 -10.08
CA GLN A 113 21.79 4.28 -8.90
C GLN A 113 20.74 3.24 -8.52
N ASP A 114 20.58 3.01 -7.22
CA ASP A 114 19.54 2.15 -6.69
C ASP A 114 18.15 2.67 -7.01
N ILE A 115 17.27 1.75 -7.37
CA ILE A 115 15.88 2.03 -7.74
C ILE A 115 14.98 1.63 -6.57
N ILE A 116 13.91 2.40 -6.34
CA ILE A 116 12.84 1.98 -5.43
C ILE A 116 11.49 2.01 -6.13
N ILE A 117 10.76 0.90 -6.05
CA ILE A 117 9.37 0.80 -6.51
C ILE A 117 8.45 1.09 -5.32
N TYR A 118 7.63 2.13 -5.41
CA TYR A 118 6.70 2.53 -4.37
C TYR A 118 5.28 2.03 -4.65
N SER A 119 4.82 1.09 -3.82
CA SER A 119 3.50 0.49 -3.80
C SER A 119 2.62 1.16 -2.75
N HIS A 120 1.61 1.91 -3.18
CA HIS A 120 0.80 2.72 -2.28
C HIS A 120 -0.31 1.94 -1.53
N GLY A 121 -0.82 2.53 -0.45
CA GLY A 121 -1.91 1.97 0.34
C GLY A 121 -3.30 2.07 -0.28
N ASN A 122 -4.31 1.56 0.44
CA ASN A 122 -5.72 1.68 0.07
C ASN A 122 -6.14 3.16 -0.04
N GLY A 123 -6.95 3.46 -1.06
CA GLY A 123 -7.51 4.79 -1.31
C GLY A 123 -6.48 5.83 -1.79
N GLY A 124 -6.97 6.84 -2.52
CA GLY A 124 -6.12 7.85 -3.14
C GLY A 124 -5.20 7.26 -4.21
N THR A 125 -4.33 8.10 -4.76
CA THR A 125 -3.46 7.74 -5.92
C THR A 125 -2.01 8.11 -5.64
N ARG A 126 -1.07 7.80 -6.54
CA ARG A 126 0.35 8.18 -6.44
C ARG A 126 0.56 9.68 -6.18
N LEU A 127 -0.45 10.51 -6.47
CA LEU A 127 -0.42 11.96 -6.28
C LEU A 127 -0.84 12.43 -4.86
N SER A 128 -1.22 11.52 -3.95
CA SER A 128 -1.62 11.90 -2.57
C SER A 128 -0.50 12.67 -1.85
N SER A 129 -0.82 13.78 -1.16
CA SER A 129 0.18 14.71 -0.60
C SER A 129 1.28 14.07 0.25
N HIS A 130 0.92 13.23 1.21
CA HIS A 130 1.89 12.50 2.04
C HIS A 130 2.85 11.59 1.22
N ARG A 131 2.39 11.08 0.07
CA ARG A 131 3.21 10.27 -0.84
C ARG A 131 4.20 11.15 -1.60
N ILE A 132 3.79 12.36 -2.02
CA ILE A 132 4.71 13.35 -2.59
C ILE A 132 5.84 13.68 -1.61
N GLU A 133 5.50 13.93 -0.33
CA GLU A 133 6.51 14.15 0.73
C GLU A 133 7.44 12.94 0.87
N MET A 134 6.90 11.73 0.87
CA MET A 134 7.69 10.51 0.91
C MET A 134 8.61 10.37 -0.31
N TYR A 135 8.15 10.67 -1.52
CA TYR A 135 8.98 10.62 -2.73
C TYR A 135 10.15 11.61 -2.67
N GLN A 136 9.95 12.78 -2.07
CA GLN A 136 11.01 13.75 -1.83
C GLN A 136 12.07 13.23 -0.84
N VAL A 137 11.68 12.44 0.15
CA VAL A 137 12.64 11.74 1.03
C VAL A 137 13.37 10.64 0.26
N LEU A 138 12.62 9.78 -0.43
CA LEU A 138 13.19 8.61 -1.12
C LEU A 138 14.14 8.98 -2.24
N ARG A 139 13.87 10.06 -3.01
CA ARG A 139 14.71 10.47 -4.13
C ARG A 139 16.12 10.94 -3.74
N LYS A 140 16.39 11.11 -2.45
CA LYS A 140 17.74 11.38 -1.92
C LYS A 140 18.65 10.15 -1.99
N TYR A 141 18.05 8.96 -1.98
CA TYR A 141 18.73 7.66 -1.92
C TYR A 141 18.47 6.83 -3.17
N PHE A 142 17.32 7.05 -3.82
CA PHE A 142 16.84 6.18 -4.88
C PHE A 142 16.42 6.96 -6.13
N HIS A 143 16.42 6.25 -7.23
CA HIS A 143 15.60 6.53 -8.39
C HIS A 143 14.21 5.94 -8.14
N VAL A 144 13.17 6.78 -8.02
CA VAL A 144 11.84 6.34 -7.55
C VAL A 144 10.92 6.04 -8.73
N PHE A 145 10.27 4.87 -8.69
CA PHE A 145 9.15 4.50 -9.56
C PHE A 145 7.89 4.36 -8.70
N ALA A 146 6.94 5.28 -8.87
CA ALA A 146 5.66 5.25 -8.16
C ALA A 146 4.54 4.91 -9.16
N LEU A 147 3.82 3.81 -8.92
CA LEU A 147 2.73 3.35 -9.80
C LEU A 147 1.37 3.54 -9.14
N ASP A 148 0.32 3.71 -9.95
CA ASP A 148 -1.05 3.43 -9.55
C ASP A 148 -1.47 2.04 -10.07
N TYR A 149 -2.07 1.22 -9.21
CA TYR A 149 -2.60 -0.08 -9.65
C TYR A 149 -3.76 0.09 -10.64
N ARG A 150 -4.16 -1.00 -11.29
CA ARG A 150 -5.36 -1.01 -12.11
C ARG A 150 -6.57 -0.44 -11.37
N GLY A 151 -7.31 0.45 -12.02
CA GLY A 151 -8.46 1.13 -11.44
C GLY A 151 -8.15 2.35 -10.56
N TYR A 152 -6.88 2.68 -10.30
CA TYR A 152 -6.46 3.89 -9.60
C TYR A 152 -5.90 4.94 -10.56
N GLY A 153 -5.94 6.20 -10.15
CA GLY A 153 -5.34 7.31 -10.89
C GLY A 153 -5.78 7.38 -12.34
N ASP A 154 -4.80 7.45 -13.22
CA ASP A 154 -4.94 7.38 -14.68
C ASP A 154 -4.55 6.00 -15.25
N SER A 155 -4.37 4.97 -14.41
CA SER A 155 -4.26 3.58 -14.88
C SER A 155 -5.60 3.12 -15.44
N THR A 156 -5.57 2.13 -16.35
CA THR A 156 -6.78 1.58 -16.98
C THR A 156 -7.83 1.22 -15.92
N ARG A 157 -9.08 1.65 -16.14
CA ARG A 157 -10.22 1.38 -15.24
C ARG A 157 -10.64 -0.10 -15.31
N ALA A 158 -9.84 -0.96 -14.72
CA ALA A 158 -10.12 -2.39 -14.55
C ALA A 158 -10.42 -2.71 -13.07
N SER A 159 -11.15 -3.80 -12.84
CA SER A 159 -11.50 -4.23 -11.48
C SER A 159 -10.29 -4.85 -10.77
N PRO A 160 -9.86 -4.32 -9.61
CA PRO A 160 -8.76 -4.91 -8.87
C PRO A 160 -9.17 -6.22 -8.19
N SER A 161 -8.22 -7.13 -8.08
CA SER A 161 -8.20 -8.23 -7.13
C SER A 161 -6.80 -8.29 -6.51
N GLU A 162 -6.63 -9.05 -5.43
CA GLU A 162 -5.31 -9.21 -4.83
C GLU A 162 -4.26 -9.71 -5.84
N SER A 163 -4.59 -10.76 -6.61
CA SER A 163 -3.68 -11.28 -7.63
C SER A 163 -3.40 -10.27 -8.75
N ALA A 164 -4.38 -9.46 -9.12
CA ALA A 164 -4.27 -8.48 -10.19
C ALA A 164 -3.31 -7.34 -9.80
N VAL A 165 -3.47 -6.75 -8.61
CA VAL A 165 -2.58 -5.66 -8.16
C VAL A 165 -1.17 -6.15 -7.85
N VAL A 166 -1.01 -7.41 -7.43
CA VAL A 166 0.31 -8.06 -7.30
C VAL A 166 0.97 -8.24 -8.67
N ASN A 167 0.20 -8.63 -9.68
CA ASN A 167 0.72 -8.72 -11.05
C ASN A 167 1.07 -7.35 -11.61
N ASP A 168 0.31 -6.30 -11.31
CA ASP A 168 0.63 -4.93 -11.75
C ASP A 168 2.04 -4.51 -11.29
N VAL A 169 2.36 -4.70 -10.00
CA VAL A 169 3.69 -4.38 -9.47
C VAL A 169 4.77 -5.31 -10.05
N LEU A 170 4.47 -6.59 -10.26
CA LEU A 170 5.39 -7.53 -10.88
C LEU A 170 5.73 -7.12 -12.32
N THR A 171 4.76 -6.65 -13.10
CA THR A 171 4.96 -6.13 -14.46
C THR A 171 5.89 -4.91 -14.43
N VAL A 172 5.68 -3.97 -13.50
CA VAL A 172 6.58 -2.82 -13.34
C VAL A 172 8.00 -3.28 -12.95
N TYR A 173 8.13 -4.25 -12.03
CA TYR A 173 9.42 -4.80 -11.65
C TYR A 173 10.17 -5.40 -12.85
N GLN A 174 9.50 -6.25 -13.64
CA GLN A 174 10.08 -6.87 -14.83
C GLN A 174 10.44 -5.83 -15.90
N TRP A 175 9.60 -4.81 -16.10
CA TRP A 175 9.86 -3.72 -17.02
C TRP A 175 11.17 -2.98 -16.67
N ILE A 176 11.39 -2.70 -15.38
CA ILE A 176 12.62 -2.06 -14.87
C ILE A 176 13.81 -3.01 -15.02
N ARG A 177 13.69 -4.26 -14.55
CA ARG A 177 14.78 -5.25 -14.57
C ARG A 177 15.26 -5.59 -15.99
N ASN A 178 14.39 -5.48 -17.00
CA ASN A 178 14.77 -5.65 -18.40
C ASN A 178 15.59 -4.49 -18.97
N ARG A 179 15.60 -3.34 -18.29
CA ARG A 179 16.26 -2.12 -18.76
C ARG A 179 17.59 -1.85 -18.06
N THR A 180 17.76 -2.32 -16.83
CA THR A 180 18.94 -2.04 -16.00
C THR A 180 19.39 -3.23 -15.14
N LYS A 181 20.63 -3.14 -14.67
CA LYS A 181 21.21 -4.03 -13.66
C LYS A 181 21.33 -3.38 -12.28
N SER A 182 20.86 -2.14 -12.11
CA SER A 182 20.79 -1.48 -10.80
C SER A 182 20.09 -2.36 -9.76
N ASN A 183 20.43 -2.17 -8.49
CA ASN A 183 19.68 -2.83 -7.44
C ASN A 183 18.29 -2.19 -7.33
N ILE A 184 17.30 -3.02 -7.00
CA ILE A 184 15.91 -2.58 -6.88
C ILE A 184 15.47 -2.86 -5.45
N PHE A 185 14.91 -1.86 -4.78
CA PHE A 185 14.20 -1.97 -3.52
C PHE A 185 12.70 -1.86 -3.79
N ILE A 186 11.88 -2.42 -2.90
CA ILE A 186 10.43 -2.27 -2.98
C ILE A 186 9.95 -1.66 -1.66
N TRP A 187 9.22 -0.55 -1.75
CA TRP A 187 8.54 0.08 -0.63
C TRP A 187 7.04 -0.19 -0.74
N GLY A 188 6.45 -0.79 0.28
CA GLY A 188 5.01 -0.94 0.41
C GLY A 188 4.49 -0.06 1.55
N HIS A 189 3.41 0.67 1.33
CA HIS A 189 2.71 1.42 2.38
C HIS A 189 1.31 0.85 2.59
N SER A 190 0.92 0.55 3.83
CA SER A 190 -0.42 0.05 4.18
C SER A 190 -0.80 -1.18 3.33
N LEU A 191 -1.90 -1.17 2.55
CA LEU A 191 -2.23 -2.24 1.59
C LEU A 191 -1.04 -2.66 0.70
N GLY A 192 -0.21 -1.70 0.30
CA GLY A 192 1.01 -1.92 -0.47
C GLY A 192 2.00 -2.86 0.20
N THR A 193 2.02 -2.98 1.54
CA THR A 193 2.96 -3.87 2.25
C THR A 193 2.69 -5.34 1.94
N SER A 194 1.41 -5.74 1.91
CA SER A 194 1.03 -7.10 1.53
C SER A 194 1.29 -7.36 0.06
N ILE A 195 1.00 -6.38 -0.81
CA ILE A 195 1.23 -6.48 -2.26
C ILE A 195 2.72 -6.67 -2.52
N SER A 196 3.57 -5.79 -1.97
CA SER A 196 5.03 -5.86 -2.13
C SER A 196 5.62 -7.16 -1.58
N SER A 197 5.15 -7.64 -0.42
CA SER A 197 5.61 -8.92 0.13
C SER A 197 5.28 -10.10 -0.79
N HIS A 198 4.07 -10.13 -1.36
CA HIS A 198 3.66 -11.16 -2.31
C HIS A 198 4.47 -11.05 -3.63
N VAL A 199 4.71 -9.84 -4.13
CA VAL A 199 5.55 -9.61 -5.31
C VAL A 199 6.97 -10.14 -5.12
N VAL A 200 7.61 -9.82 -3.98
CA VAL A 200 8.96 -10.31 -3.67
C VAL A 200 9.00 -11.84 -3.66
N LEU A 201 8.01 -12.48 -3.02
CA LEU A 201 7.92 -13.93 -2.98
C LEU A 201 7.74 -14.53 -4.39
N LYS A 202 6.91 -13.92 -5.24
CA LYS A 202 6.77 -14.33 -6.64
C LYS A 202 8.10 -14.20 -7.39
N ILE A 203 8.79 -13.06 -7.26
CA ILE A 203 10.07 -12.82 -7.93
C ILE A 203 11.11 -13.87 -7.53
N GLN A 204 11.16 -14.27 -6.26
CA GLN A 204 12.11 -15.29 -5.80
C GLN A 204 11.93 -16.65 -6.46
N ASN A 205 10.71 -16.96 -6.90
CA ASN A 205 10.37 -18.18 -7.62
C ASN A 205 10.56 -18.04 -9.14
N LEU A 206 10.93 -16.85 -9.63
CA LEU A 206 11.26 -16.59 -11.03
C LEU A 206 12.78 -16.56 -11.21
N SER A 207 13.24 -16.87 -12.43
CA SER A 207 14.65 -16.80 -12.82
C SER A 207 15.10 -15.37 -13.17
N ILE A 208 14.69 -14.39 -12.37
CA ILE A 208 15.10 -12.97 -12.52
C ILE A 208 15.82 -12.52 -11.25
N GLU A 209 16.73 -11.54 -11.38
CA GLU A 209 17.44 -11.00 -10.23
C GLU A 209 16.44 -10.46 -9.20
N ARG A 210 16.65 -10.78 -7.93
CA ARG A 210 15.76 -10.43 -6.81
C ARG A 210 15.93 -8.95 -6.42
N PRO A 211 14.92 -8.32 -5.79
CA PRO A 211 15.11 -7.05 -5.13
C PRO A 211 16.18 -7.16 -4.04
N LEU A 212 16.90 -6.07 -3.76
CA LEU A 212 17.94 -6.03 -2.74
C LEU A 212 17.35 -5.89 -1.32
N GLY A 213 16.21 -5.23 -1.18
CA GLY A 213 15.52 -5.10 0.10
C GLY A 213 14.04 -4.78 -0.04
N LEU A 214 13.27 -5.11 0.99
CA LEU A 214 11.84 -4.84 1.13
C LEU A 214 11.60 -3.92 2.33
N ILE A 215 10.89 -2.82 2.12
CA ILE A 215 10.53 -1.86 3.17
C ILE A 215 9.00 -1.84 3.30
N LEU A 216 8.52 -2.09 4.51
CA LEU A 216 7.09 -2.19 4.84
C LEU A 216 6.71 -1.07 5.81
N GLU A 217 6.01 -0.07 5.31
CA GLU A 217 5.53 1.08 6.08
C GLU A 217 4.08 0.90 6.51
N SER A 218 3.84 1.01 7.82
CA SER A 218 2.54 0.81 8.46
C SER A 218 1.84 -0.50 8.03
N PRO A 219 2.51 -1.66 8.14
CA PRO A 219 1.97 -2.92 7.67
C PRO A 219 0.92 -3.51 8.61
N PHE A 220 0.12 -4.41 8.06
CA PHE A 220 -0.72 -5.36 8.81
C PHE A 220 -0.28 -6.79 8.50
N ASN A 221 -0.62 -7.73 9.38
CA ASN A 221 -0.23 -9.13 9.23
C ASN A 221 -1.13 -9.90 8.25
N ASN A 222 -2.44 -9.72 8.29
CA ASN A 222 -3.38 -10.26 7.29
C ASN A 222 -4.71 -9.49 7.26
N MET A 223 -5.51 -9.65 6.19
CA MET A 223 -6.76 -8.90 6.02
C MET A 223 -7.80 -9.23 7.12
N ARG A 224 -7.82 -10.47 7.62
CA ARG A 224 -8.76 -10.88 8.68
C ARG A 224 -8.58 -10.02 9.93
N ASP A 225 -7.33 -9.84 10.36
CA ASP A 225 -7.00 -9.05 11.54
C ASP A 225 -7.19 -7.55 11.27
N GLU A 226 -6.76 -7.07 10.10
CA GLU A 226 -6.94 -5.66 9.72
C GLU A 226 -8.42 -5.25 9.74
N VAL A 227 -9.31 -6.02 9.10
CA VAL A 227 -10.75 -5.73 9.08
C VAL A 227 -11.38 -5.85 10.45
N GLY A 228 -10.91 -6.80 11.28
CA GLY A 228 -11.39 -6.95 12.65
C GLY A 228 -11.00 -5.77 13.55
N GLU A 229 -9.86 -5.14 13.26
CA GLU A 229 -9.30 -4.06 14.06
C GLU A 229 -9.61 -2.65 13.52
N PHE A 230 -10.05 -2.55 12.27
CA PHE A 230 -10.39 -1.29 11.62
C PHE A 230 -11.34 -0.42 12.46
N PRO A 231 -11.18 0.91 12.55
CA PRO A 231 -11.95 1.76 13.46
C PRO A 231 -13.47 1.63 13.34
N LEU A 232 -14.00 1.52 12.11
CA LEU A 232 -15.45 1.31 11.93
C LEU A 232 -15.89 -0.09 12.40
N ALA A 233 -15.03 -1.11 12.26
CA ALA A 233 -15.33 -2.45 12.75
C ALA A 233 -15.47 -2.48 14.27
N GLN A 234 -14.74 -1.63 15.00
CA GLN A 234 -14.85 -1.54 16.46
C GLN A 234 -16.28 -1.20 16.94
N LEU A 235 -17.06 -0.48 16.13
CA LEU A 235 -18.47 -0.17 16.43
C LEU A 235 -19.38 -1.39 16.30
N PHE A 236 -19.00 -2.37 15.48
CA PHE A 236 -19.84 -3.53 15.12
C PHE A 236 -19.27 -4.87 15.60
N LYS A 237 -18.03 -4.93 16.11
CA LYS A 237 -17.32 -6.18 16.43
C LYS A 237 -18.02 -7.06 17.47
N HIS A 238 -18.83 -6.46 18.34
CA HIS A 238 -19.58 -7.19 19.37
C HIS A 238 -20.88 -7.80 18.84
N LEU A 239 -21.26 -7.51 17.59
CA LEU A 239 -22.42 -8.10 16.97
C LEU A 239 -22.10 -9.53 16.53
N PRO A 240 -22.92 -10.53 16.90
CA PRO A 240 -22.60 -11.95 16.69
C PRO A 240 -22.46 -12.33 15.21
N TRP A 241 -23.05 -11.54 14.30
CA TRP A 241 -22.98 -11.75 12.86
C TRP A 241 -21.78 -11.06 12.20
N PHE A 242 -21.13 -10.07 12.82
CA PHE A 242 -20.12 -9.22 12.17
C PHE A 242 -18.94 -10.04 11.62
N GLY A 243 -18.45 -11.00 12.42
CA GLY A 243 -17.39 -11.91 11.98
C GLY A 243 -17.80 -12.74 10.75
N ALA A 244 -19.02 -13.26 10.73
CA ALA A 244 -19.51 -14.17 9.69
C ALA A 244 -19.99 -13.45 8.41
N THR A 245 -20.36 -12.17 8.50
CA THR A 245 -20.88 -11.40 7.36
C THR A 245 -19.92 -10.36 6.82
N VAL A 246 -18.96 -9.87 7.61
CA VAL A 246 -18.01 -8.83 7.18
C VAL A 246 -16.59 -9.37 7.12
N VAL A 247 -16.04 -9.81 8.26
CA VAL A 247 -14.63 -10.22 8.37
C VAL A 247 -14.34 -11.46 7.54
N GLY A 248 -15.13 -12.52 7.71
CA GLY A 248 -14.96 -13.80 7.01
C GLY A 248 -14.95 -13.65 5.49
N PRO A 249 -16.05 -13.13 4.88
CA PRO A 249 -16.13 -12.98 3.42
C PRO A 249 -15.03 -12.10 2.83
N MET A 250 -14.66 -10.99 3.51
CA MET A 250 -13.58 -10.15 3.01
C MET A 250 -12.23 -10.89 3.07
N ALA A 251 -11.91 -11.55 4.19
CA ALA A 251 -10.66 -12.29 4.34
C ALA A 251 -10.57 -13.54 3.45
N GLU A 252 -11.69 -14.11 3.02
CA GLU A 252 -11.73 -15.22 2.07
C GLU A 252 -11.44 -14.74 0.64
N ASN A 253 -12.03 -13.61 0.22
CA ASN A 253 -11.88 -13.08 -1.13
C ASN A 253 -10.62 -12.21 -1.35
N PHE A 254 -10.10 -11.62 -0.27
CA PHE A 254 -8.97 -10.71 -0.25
C PHE A 254 -8.06 -11.03 0.95
N PRO A 255 -7.44 -12.22 1.00
CA PRO A 255 -6.73 -12.68 2.18
C PRO A 255 -5.56 -11.79 2.61
N PHE A 256 -4.79 -11.24 1.66
CA PHE A 256 -3.58 -10.43 1.89
C PHE A 256 -2.75 -10.97 3.06
N THR A 257 -2.35 -12.24 2.97
CA THR A 257 -1.67 -12.98 4.07
C THR A 257 -0.18 -12.65 4.15
N THR A 258 0.13 -11.41 4.50
CA THR A 258 1.51 -10.91 4.64
C THR A 258 2.33 -11.75 5.61
N ASP A 259 1.72 -12.18 6.72
CA ASP A 259 2.30 -13.09 7.71
C ASP A 259 2.77 -14.43 7.12
N LYS A 260 2.12 -14.91 6.05
CA LYS A 260 2.57 -16.10 5.31
C LYS A 260 3.61 -15.77 4.26
N TYR A 261 3.42 -14.67 3.52
CA TYR A 261 4.34 -14.29 2.44
C TYR A 261 5.74 -14.00 2.97
N ILE A 262 5.82 -13.26 4.08
CA ILE A 262 7.08 -12.79 4.66
C ILE A 262 8.02 -13.92 5.08
N CYS A 263 7.48 -15.08 5.45
CA CYS A 263 8.26 -16.27 5.81
C CYS A 263 9.03 -16.89 4.66
N GLY A 264 8.56 -16.69 3.43
CA GLY A 264 9.25 -17.16 2.24
C GLY A 264 10.28 -16.17 1.70
N ILE A 265 10.41 -14.96 2.28
CA ILE A 265 11.25 -13.89 1.72
C ILE A 265 12.69 -14.02 2.23
N ASN A 266 13.63 -14.14 1.29
CA ASN A 266 15.07 -14.38 1.52
C ASN A 266 15.91 -13.14 1.24
N ILE A 267 15.32 -11.94 1.35
CA ILE A 267 16.00 -10.65 1.22
C ILE A 267 15.80 -9.84 2.51
N PRO A 268 16.71 -8.92 2.85
CA PRO A 268 16.57 -7.98 3.96
C PRO A 268 15.19 -7.31 4.00
N ILE A 269 14.62 -7.19 5.21
CA ILE A 269 13.31 -6.55 5.43
C ILE A 269 13.43 -5.48 6.50
N MET A 270 12.88 -4.31 6.22
CA MET A 270 12.65 -3.24 7.21
C MET A 270 11.15 -3.00 7.37
N ILE A 271 10.70 -2.94 8.61
CA ILE A 271 9.34 -2.59 9.01
C ILE A 271 9.36 -1.24 9.74
N LEU A 272 8.53 -0.32 9.31
CA LEU A 272 8.37 1.02 9.88
C LEU A 272 6.93 1.17 10.38
N HIS A 273 6.70 1.51 11.65
CA HIS A 273 5.33 1.69 12.17
C HIS A 273 5.24 2.78 13.23
N ALA A 274 4.36 3.76 13.04
CA ALA A 274 4.05 4.76 14.05
C ALA A 274 3.14 4.19 15.16
N GLU A 275 3.47 4.43 16.41
CA GLU A 275 2.72 3.92 17.56
C GLU A 275 1.32 4.54 17.67
N ASP A 276 1.12 5.74 17.11
CA ASP A 276 -0.16 6.45 17.06
C ASP A 276 -0.99 6.18 15.79
N ASP A 277 -0.65 5.15 15.01
CA ASP A 277 -1.40 4.75 13.82
C ASP A 277 -2.83 4.29 14.19
N LYS A 278 -3.81 5.09 13.77
CA LYS A 278 -5.25 4.86 13.97
C LYS A 278 -5.93 4.16 12.79
N VAL A 279 -5.23 3.97 11.67
CA VAL A 279 -5.76 3.28 10.50
C VAL A 279 -5.39 1.80 10.59
N VAL A 280 -4.09 1.52 10.69
CA VAL A 280 -3.55 0.17 10.90
C VAL A 280 -2.91 0.13 12.29
N PRO A 281 -3.57 -0.44 13.31
CA PRO A 281 -3.04 -0.40 14.67
C PRO A 281 -1.65 -1.01 14.77
N PHE A 282 -0.74 -0.34 15.49
CA PHE A 282 0.67 -0.74 15.69
C PHE A 282 0.85 -2.23 16.06
N LYS A 283 -0.09 -2.78 16.83
CA LYS A 283 -0.09 -4.20 17.22
C LYS A 283 -0.09 -5.17 16.02
N LEU A 284 -0.68 -4.80 14.88
CA LEU A 284 -0.72 -5.64 13.68
C LEU A 284 0.63 -5.68 12.97
N GLY A 285 1.32 -4.55 12.85
CA GLY A 285 2.68 -4.51 12.32
C GLY A 285 3.67 -5.22 13.24
N HIS A 286 3.52 -5.07 14.57
CA HIS A 286 4.34 -5.83 15.53
C HIS A 286 4.03 -7.34 15.50
N LYS A 287 2.77 -7.73 15.25
CA LYS A 287 2.40 -9.14 15.05
C LYS A 287 3.05 -9.71 13.78
N LEU A 288 3.05 -8.95 12.68
CA LEU A 288 3.77 -9.32 11.46
C LEU A 288 5.27 -9.50 11.73
N TYR A 289 5.90 -8.56 12.44
CA TYR A 289 7.31 -8.66 12.82
C TYR A 289 7.62 -9.94 13.59
N LYS A 290 6.79 -10.30 14.58
CA LYS A 290 6.95 -11.55 15.34
C LYS A 290 6.85 -12.77 14.43
N SER A 291 5.80 -12.85 13.61
CA SER A 291 5.63 -13.97 12.67
C SER A 291 6.83 -14.10 11.75
N ALA A 292 7.32 -12.98 11.23
CA ALA A 292 8.45 -12.95 10.33
C ALA A 292 9.76 -13.37 11.02
N LYS A 293 9.98 -12.98 12.28
CA LYS A 293 11.13 -13.40 13.08
C LYS A 293 11.09 -14.90 13.41
N GLU A 294 9.91 -15.43 13.72
CA GLU A 294 9.71 -16.85 14.07
C GLU A 294 10.05 -17.80 12.92
N CYS A 295 9.80 -17.39 11.68
CA CYS A 295 10.10 -18.19 10.49
C CYS A 295 11.39 -17.78 9.76
N ARG A 296 12.15 -16.81 10.29
CA ARG A 296 13.41 -16.37 9.69
C ARG A 296 14.52 -17.38 9.95
N LEU A 297 15.27 -17.72 8.91
CA LEU A 297 16.47 -18.52 8.98
C LEU A 297 17.71 -17.60 9.07
N ASP A 298 18.75 -18.05 9.76
CA ASP A 298 19.96 -17.24 10.02
C ASP A 298 20.61 -16.65 8.75
N HIS A 299 20.53 -17.36 7.63
CA HIS A 299 21.12 -16.93 6.35
C HIS A 299 20.25 -15.93 5.56
N GLN A 300 19.02 -15.66 5.99
CA GLN A 300 18.11 -14.72 5.31
C GLN A 300 18.32 -13.27 5.77
N GLY A 301 19.19 -13.03 6.76
CA GLY A 301 19.36 -11.73 7.41
C GLY A 301 18.21 -11.39 8.37
N ASP A 302 18.46 -10.41 9.23
CA ASP A 302 17.55 -9.88 10.22
C ASP A 302 16.39 -9.11 9.60
N ILE A 303 15.34 -8.97 10.43
CA ILE A 303 14.22 -8.09 10.16
C ILE A 303 14.40 -6.86 11.05
N LEU A 304 14.62 -5.71 10.43
CA LEU A 304 14.74 -4.45 11.14
C LEU A 304 13.34 -3.91 11.43
N PHE A 305 12.99 -3.73 12.70
CA PHE A 305 11.71 -3.14 13.08
C PHE A 305 11.96 -1.80 13.78
N HIS A 306 11.40 -0.74 13.22
CA HIS A 306 11.48 0.60 13.78
C HIS A 306 10.09 1.12 14.13
N SER A 307 9.86 1.32 15.43
CA SER A 307 8.70 2.07 15.90
C SER A 307 8.99 3.57 15.89
N PHE A 308 7.96 4.37 15.66
CA PHE A 308 8.02 5.82 15.83
C PHE A 308 7.09 6.22 16.98
N ASP A 309 7.67 6.87 17.99
CA ASP A 309 6.98 7.28 19.21
C ASP A 309 5.73 8.12 18.89
N GLY A 310 4.59 7.72 19.45
CA GLY A 310 3.30 8.33 19.18
C GLY A 310 3.22 9.82 19.55
N LYS A 311 4.14 10.34 20.38
CA LYS A 311 4.18 11.78 20.73
C LYS A 311 4.43 12.68 19.53
N TYR A 312 5.06 12.17 18.46
CA TYR A 312 5.36 12.94 17.25
C TYR A 312 4.19 12.98 16.26
N GLN A 313 3.12 12.23 16.52
CA GLN A 313 1.86 12.29 15.77
C GLN A 313 2.00 12.01 14.26
N PHE A 314 2.90 11.09 13.89
CA PHE A 314 3.08 10.72 12.48
C PHE A 314 1.88 9.95 11.94
N GLY A 315 1.22 9.16 12.80
CA GLY A 315 0.10 8.31 12.45
C GLY A 315 0.38 7.44 11.22
N HIS A 316 -0.66 7.15 10.45
CA HIS A 316 -0.57 6.22 9.32
C HIS A 316 0.22 6.73 8.11
N LYS A 317 0.44 8.05 7.99
CA LYS A 317 0.82 8.67 6.70
C LYS A 317 2.08 9.51 6.74
N TYR A 318 2.52 9.95 7.92
CA TYR A 318 3.51 11.02 8.02
C TYR A 318 4.85 10.58 8.63
N ILE A 319 5.17 9.28 8.56
CA ILE A 319 6.52 8.78 8.88
C ILE A 319 7.58 9.49 8.01
N CYS A 320 7.23 9.93 6.79
CA CYS A 320 8.09 10.77 5.95
C CYS A 320 8.60 12.06 6.62
N ARG A 321 7.96 12.52 7.70
CA ARG A 321 8.36 13.71 8.46
C ARG A 321 9.27 13.41 9.66
N ALA A 322 9.55 12.14 9.93
CA ALA A 322 10.44 11.75 11.02
C ALA A 322 11.88 12.14 10.68
N THR A 323 12.54 12.84 11.60
CA THR A 323 13.90 13.37 11.39
C THR A 323 14.96 12.28 11.29
N ASP A 324 14.71 11.11 11.87
CA ASP A 324 15.59 9.95 11.88
C ASP A 324 15.26 8.91 10.78
N LEU A 325 14.21 9.13 9.98
CA LEU A 325 13.90 8.27 8.83
C LEU A 325 15.04 8.23 7.78
N PRO A 326 15.68 9.35 7.41
CA PRO A 326 16.81 9.35 6.48
C PRO A 326 17.93 8.39 6.89
N ASP A 327 18.29 8.38 8.18
CA ASP A 327 19.33 7.49 8.73
C ASP A 327 18.91 6.02 8.64
N LYS A 328 17.66 5.71 9.02
CA LYS A 328 17.12 4.34 8.91
C LYS A 328 17.12 3.81 7.48
N ILE A 329 16.80 4.66 6.50
CA ILE A 329 16.87 4.29 5.08
C ILE A 329 18.31 3.99 4.67
N SER A 330 19.24 4.89 5.01
CA SER A 330 20.66 4.71 4.68
C SER A 330 21.25 3.44 5.30
N ASP A 331 20.96 3.21 6.59
CA ASP A 331 21.41 2.02 7.32
C ASP A 331 20.85 0.74 6.71
N PHE A 332 19.56 0.74 6.35
CA PHE A 332 18.95 -0.42 5.70
C PHE A 332 19.53 -0.71 4.32
N VAL A 333 19.82 0.32 3.52
CA VAL A 333 20.48 0.15 2.21
C VAL A 333 21.85 -0.50 2.40
N ASN A 334 22.68 0.04 3.31
CA ASN A 334 23.99 -0.52 3.62
C ASN A 334 23.89 -1.97 4.10
N TYR A 335 22.99 -2.24 5.04
CA TYR A 335 22.70 -3.58 5.54
C TYR A 335 22.33 -4.56 4.42
N ALA A 336 21.54 -4.09 3.44
CA ALA A 336 21.12 -4.92 2.33
C ALA A 336 22.28 -5.28 1.38
N TYR A 337 23.19 -4.33 1.13
CA TYR A 337 24.43 -4.59 0.40
C TYR A 337 25.33 -5.59 1.11
N GLU A 338 25.53 -5.44 2.42
CA GLU A 338 26.32 -6.38 3.22
C GLU A 338 25.75 -7.79 3.15
N THR A 339 24.42 -7.92 3.25
CA THR A 339 23.73 -9.22 3.15
C THR A 339 23.90 -9.84 1.76
N LYS A 340 23.76 -9.06 0.68
CA LYS A 340 24.00 -9.54 -0.70
C LYS A 340 25.44 -10.01 -0.87
N ASN A 341 26.42 -9.30 -0.33
CA ASN A 341 27.83 -9.64 -0.44
C ASN A 341 28.19 -10.90 0.38
N LYS A 342 27.65 -11.06 1.58
CA LYS A 342 27.80 -12.29 2.39
C LYS A 342 27.26 -13.52 1.67
N ASN A 343 26.07 -13.41 1.07
CA ASN A 343 25.45 -14.51 0.35
C ASN A 343 26.20 -14.89 -0.94
N LYS A 344 26.91 -13.95 -1.58
CA LYS A 344 27.78 -14.25 -2.73
C LYS A 344 29.04 -15.02 -2.36
N LEU A 345 29.52 -14.93 -1.11
CA LEU A 345 30.75 -15.59 -0.66
C LEU A 345 30.51 -17.04 -0.17
N GLN A 346 29.25 -17.45 -0.01
CA GLN A 346 28.86 -18.80 0.43
C GLN A 346 28.66 -19.78 -0.74
N TYR A 347 28.79 -19.31 -1.98
CA TYR A 347 28.74 -20.09 -3.22
C TYR A 347 29.99 -19.77 -4.05
#